data_AF-A0A2R7SCJ7-F1
#
_entry.id   AF-A0A2R7SCJ7-F1
#
_cell.length_a   1.000
_cell.length_b   1.000
_cell.length_c   1.000
_cell.angle_alpha   90.00
_cell.angle_beta   90.00
_cell.angle_gamma   90.00
#
_symmetry.space_group_name_H-M   'P 1'
#
loop_
_entity.id
_entity.type
_entity.pdbx_description
1 polymer ?
#
loop_
_entity_poly.entity_id
_entity_poly.type
_entity_poly.pdbx_seq_one_letter_code
_entity_poly.pdbx_strand_id
1 'polypeptide(L)'
;MTIQQIRRAIDRAQNLRTDFQGHRTDEFMAADVGGLLRGHIQTLQALQIPAKFTEDERQRRVAMDACARLVERWDGLRAAKAATLIAFPAGGDAGTVATSQA
;
A
#
# COMPACT_ATOMS: atom_id res chain seq x y z
N MET A 1 0.59 27.99 -1.06
CA MET A 1 1.57 27.01 -1.56
C MET A 1 1.95 27.39 -2.99
N THR A 2 3.23 27.37 -3.35
CA THR A 2 3.70 27.78 -4.69
C THR A 2 3.62 26.63 -5.69
N ILE A 3 3.57 26.94 -6.99
CA ILE A 3 3.51 25.91 -8.05
C ILE A 3 4.72 24.96 -8.02
N GLN A 4 5.90 25.46 -7.64
CA GLN A 4 7.09 24.61 -7.46
C GLN A 4 6.93 23.63 -6.29
N GLN A 5 6.27 24.03 -5.20
CA GLN A 5 5.99 23.13 -4.08
C GLN A 5 4.98 22.04 -4.47
N ILE A 6 4.01 22.36 -5.32
CA ILE A 6 3.02 21.41 -5.87
C ILE A 6 3.73 20.35 -6.72
N ARG A 7 4.59 20.76 -7.65
CA ARG A 7 5.39 19.85 -8.49
C ARG A 7 6.27 18.94 -7.65
N ARG A 8 6.97 19.48 -6.64
CA ARG A 8 7.76 18.67 -5.70
C ARG A 8 6.93 17.68 -4.88
N ALA A 9 5.66 17.96 -4.62
CA ALA A 9 4.78 17.00 -3.94
C ALA A 9 4.36 15.86 -4.89
N ILE A 10 4.08 16.18 -6.15
CA ILE A 10 3.79 15.20 -7.21
C ILE A 10 5.01 14.31 -7.47
N ASP A 11 6.20 14.89 -7.64
CA ASP A 11 7.43 14.15 -7.90
C ASP A 11 7.77 13.19 -6.76
N ARG A 12 7.57 13.62 -5.50
CA ARG A 12 7.78 12.75 -4.33
C ARG A 12 6.84 11.55 -4.33
N ALA A 13 5.56 11.74 -4.67
CA ALA A 13 4.61 10.63 -4.77
C ALA A 13 4.99 9.66 -5.91
N GLN A 14 5.51 10.17 -7.03
CA GLN A 14 5.99 9.36 -8.14
C GLN A 14 7.27 8.57 -7.80
N ASN A 15 8.22 9.18 -7.08
CA ASN A 15 9.44 8.52 -6.64
C ASN A 15 9.14 7.39 -5.66
N LEU A 16 8.30 7.66 -4.65
CA LEU A 16 7.85 6.62 -3.71
C LEU A 16 7.19 5.45 -4.44
N ARG A 17 6.39 5.70 -5.46
CA ARG A 17 5.84 4.62 -6.30
C ARG A 17 6.94 3.77 -6.93
N THR A 18 7.97 4.39 -7.50
CA THR A 18 9.08 3.70 -8.18
C THR A 18 9.92 2.91 -7.19
N ASP A 19 10.27 3.53 -6.06
CA ASP A 19 10.95 2.86 -4.95
C ASP A 19 10.13 1.64 -4.53
N PHE A 20 8.80 1.80 -4.44
CA PHE A 20 7.93 0.73 -4.02
C PHE A 20 7.59 -0.33 -5.10
N GLN A 21 8.03 -0.19 -6.34
CA GLN A 21 7.81 -1.22 -7.36
C GLN A 21 8.80 -2.39 -7.24
N GLY A 22 9.96 -2.20 -6.60
CA GLY A 22 11.08 -3.14 -6.65
C GLY A 22 11.27 -4.09 -5.46
N HIS A 23 10.67 -3.83 -4.31
CA HIS A 23 10.94 -4.67 -3.13
C HIS A 23 10.00 -5.86 -2.99
N ARG A 24 10.45 -6.83 -2.20
CA ARG A 24 9.73 -8.05 -1.84
C ARG A 24 8.68 -7.76 -0.75
N THR A 25 7.60 -8.54 -0.81
CA THR A 25 6.37 -8.36 -0.01
C THR A 25 6.61 -8.24 1.50
N ASP A 26 7.63 -8.88 2.07
CA ASP A 26 7.84 -8.94 3.52
C ASP A 26 8.50 -7.69 4.13
N GLU A 27 9.54 -7.13 3.49
CA GLU A 27 10.12 -5.82 3.90
C GLU A 27 9.07 -4.70 3.79
N PHE A 28 8.11 -4.88 2.88
CA PHE A 28 7.03 -3.95 2.61
C PHE A 28 5.87 -3.99 3.59
N MET A 29 5.62 -5.14 4.22
CA MET A 29 4.60 -5.22 5.26
C MET A 29 5.08 -4.61 6.59
N ALA A 30 6.39 -4.52 6.81
CA ALA A 30 6.97 -3.97 8.04
C ALA A 30 6.93 -2.44 8.11
N ALA A 31 6.97 -1.73 6.98
CA ALA A 31 7.22 -0.28 6.93
C ALA A 31 5.95 0.61 6.91
N ASP A 32 4.75 0.07 7.17
CA ASP A 32 3.46 0.78 7.06
C ASP A 32 3.31 1.65 5.79
N VAL A 33 3.75 1.10 4.66
CA VAL A 33 3.73 1.79 3.35
C VAL A 33 2.32 2.24 2.97
N GLY A 34 1.29 1.48 3.37
CA GLY A 34 -0.12 1.85 3.16
C GLY A 34 -0.50 3.16 3.84
N GLY A 35 -0.08 3.37 5.10
CA GLY A 35 -0.30 4.63 5.82
C GLY A 35 0.40 5.81 5.15
N LEU A 36 1.65 5.63 4.74
CA LEU A 36 2.43 6.66 4.04
C LEU A 36 1.80 7.07 2.70
N LEU A 37 1.38 6.10 1.89
CA LEU A 37 0.73 6.36 0.60
C LEU A 37 -0.61 7.07 0.78
N ARG A 38 -1.43 6.70 1.78
CA ARG A 38 -2.68 7.41 2.11
C ARG A 38 -2.43 8.85 2.53
N GLY A 39 -1.41 9.11 3.35
CA GLY A 39 -1.02 10.46 3.73
C GLY A 39 -0.60 11.32 2.52
N HIS A 40 0.07 10.73 1.54
CA HIS A 40 0.36 11.41 0.28
C HIS A 40 -0.85 11.66 -0.59
N ILE A 41 -1.81 10.73 -0.67
CA ILE A 41 -3.08 10.97 -1.37
C ILE A 41 -3.82 12.16 -0.76
N GLN A 42 -3.93 12.22 0.57
CA GLN A 42 -4.54 13.36 1.26
C GLN A 42 -3.78 14.67 0.99
N THR A 43 -2.45 14.62 0.99
CA THR A 43 -1.61 15.78 0.67
C THR A 43 -1.87 16.27 -0.76
N LEU A 44 -1.96 15.35 -1.73
CA LEU A 44 -2.25 15.66 -3.14
C LEU A 44 -3.67 16.23 -3.30
N GLN A 45 -4.66 15.65 -2.63
CA GLN A 45 -6.05 16.14 -2.63
C GLN A 45 -6.17 17.57 -2.08
N ALA A 46 -5.41 17.90 -1.05
CA ALA A 46 -5.40 19.23 -0.45
C ALA A 46 -4.72 20.30 -1.33
N LEU A 47 -4.03 19.92 -2.42
CA LEU A 47 -3.38 20.88 -3.31
C LEU A 47 -4.41 21.70 -4.07
N GLN A 48 -4.43 23.01 -3.80
CA GLN A 48 -5.15 23.99 -4.61
C GLN A 48 -4.31 24.38 -5.82
N ILE A 49 -4.60 23.74 -6.96
CA ILE A 49 -3.94 24.03 -8.25
C ILE A 49 -4.84 25.03 -9.01
N PRO A 50 -4.35 26.23 -9.35
CA PRO A 50 -5.13 27.18 -10.16
C PRO A 50 -5.45 26.60 -11.55
N ALA A 51 -6.66 26.86 -12.05
CA ALA A 51 -7.19 26.26 -13.29
C ALA A 51 -6.32 26.45 -14.54
N LYS A 52 -5.48 27.50 -14.57
CA LYS A 52 -4.52 27.73 -15.67
C LYS A 52 -3.38 26.70 -15.73
N PHE A 53 -3.19 25.90 -14.69
CA PHE A 53 -2.18 24.84 -14.60
C PHE A 53 -2.81 23.47 -14.82
N THR A 54 -3.46 23.29 -15.97
CA THR A 54 -4.21 22.08 -16.33
C THR A 54 -3.34 20.81 -16.34
N GLU A 55 -2.09 20.93 -16.78
CA GLU A 55 -1.15 19.81 -16.80
C GLU A 55 -0.73 19.39 -15.37
N ASP A 56 -0.48 20.34 -14.48
CA ASP A 56 -0.18 20.03 -13.07
C ASP A 56 -1.39 19.37 -12.39
N GLU A 57 -2.62 19.78 -12.74
CA GLU A 57 -3.84 19.13 -12.26
C GLU A 57 -3.97 17.68 -12.76
N ARG A 58 -3.68 17.45 -14.04
CA ARG A 58 -3.65 16.12 -14.64
C ARG A 58 -2.62 15.23 -13.95
N GLN A 59 -1.40 15.74 -13.74
CA GLN A 59 -0.33 15.00 -13.07
C GLN A 59 -0.67 14.66 -11.62
N ARG A 60 -1.31 15.60 -10.89
CA ARG A 60 -1.83 15.33 -9.53
C ARG A 60 -2.80 14.15 -9.54
N ARG A 61 -3.78 14.13 -10.46
CA ARG A 61 -4.76 13.04 -10.56
C ARG A 61 -4.08 11.70 -10.86
N VAL A 62 -3.17 11.68 -11.84
CA VAL A 62 -2.41 10.46 -12.18
C VAL A 62 -1.58 9.95 -11.00
N ALA A 63 -0.94 10.85 -10.24
CA ALA A 63 -0.18 10.46 -9.06
C ALA A 63 -1.10 9.90 -7.96
N MET A 64 -2.25 10.54 -7.71
CA MET A 64 -3.24 10.04 -6.76
C MET A 64 -3.76 8.65 -7.13
N ASP A 65 -4.17 8.44 -8.38
CA ASP A 65 -4.69 7.16 -8.86
C ASP A 65 -3.64 6.05 -8.75
N ALA A 66 -2.37 6.37 -9.06
CA ALA A 66 -1.28 5.42 -8.91
C ALA A 66 -1.03 5.05 -7.44
N CYS A 67 -1.04 6.01 -6.52
CA CYS A 67 -0.95 5.75 -5.09
C CYS A 67 -2.13 4.92 -4.60
N ALA A 68 -3.35 5.20 -5.05
CA ALA A 68 -4.56 4.47 -4.66
C ALA A 68 -4.49 2.99 -5.07
N ARG A 69 -4.08 2.70 -6.31
CA ARG A 69 -3.91 1.31 -6.79
C ARG A 69 -2.87 0.53 -5.99
N LEU A 70 -1.79 1.19 -5.55
CA LEU A 70 -0.79 0.55 -4.69
C LEU A 70 -1.35 0.26 -3.29
N VAL A 71 -2.15 1.17 -2.73
CA VAL A 71 -2.85 0.96 -1.46
C VAL A 71 -3.83 -0.21 -1.56
N GLU A 72 -4.66 -0.28 -2.62
CA GLU A 72 -5.58 -1.40 -2.83
C GLU A 72 -4.86 -2.74 -2.97
N ARG A 73 -3.79 -2.79 -3.77
CA ARG A 73 -2.94 -3.97 -3.90
C ARG A 73 -2.38 -4.41 -2.54
N TRP A 74 -1.96 -3.44 -1.72
CA TRP A 74 -1.45 -3.70 -0.37
C TRP A 74 -2.52 -4.22 0.59
N ASP A 75 -3.69 -3.58 0.63
CA ASP A 75 -4.82 -4.01 1.45
C ASP A 75 -5.22 -5.45 1.09
N GLY A 76 -5.21 -5.79 -0.20
CA GLY A 76 -5.44 -7.15 -0.69
C GLY A 76 -4.37 -8.17 -0.25
N LEU A 77 -3.08 -7.82 -0.34
CA LEU A 77 -1.98 -8.70 0.12
C LEU A 77 -2.02 -8.94 1.63
N ARG A 78 -2.37 -7.91 2.41
CA ARG A 78 -2.51 -8.01 3.86
C ARG A 78 -3.67 -8.90 4.25
N ALA A 79 -4.82 -8.72 3.59
CA ALA A 79 -6.00 -9.57 3.78
C ALA A 79 -5.71 -11.03 3.41
N ALA A 80 -4.99 -11.28 2.30
CA ALA A 80 -4.61 -12.62 1.89
C ALA A 80 -3.68 -13.31 2.91
N LYS A 81 -2.65 -12.61 3.43
CA LYS A 81 -1.77 -13.16 4.47
C LYS A 81 -2.52 -13.45 5.78
N ALA A 82 -3.42 -12.57 6.18
CA ALA A 82 -4.27 -12.78 7.34
C ALA A 82 -5.19 -14.01 7.15
N ALA A 83 -5.76 -14.19 5.97
CA ALA A 83 -6.57 -15.36 5.64
C ALA A 83 -5.75 -16.67 5.69
N THR A 84 -4.50 -16.67 5.20
CA THR A 84 -3.61 -17.85 5.30
C THR A 84 -3.27 -18.20 6.75
N LEU A 85 -3.09 -17.19 7.63
CA LEU A 85 -2.87 -17.40 9.07
C LEU A 85 -4.11 -17.95 9.78
N ILE A 86 -5.32 -17.58 9.34
CA ILE A 86 -6.58 -18.10 9.90
C ILE A 86 -6.87 -19.52 9.37
N ALA A 87 -6.51 -19.82 8.12
CA ALA A 87 -6.70 -21.13 7.49
C ALA A 87 -5.77 -22.21 8.07
N PHE A 88 -4.72 -21.83 8.80
CA PHE A 88 -3.89 -22.75 9.57
C PHE A 88 -4.31 -22.68 11.05
N PRO A 89 -5.19 -23.57 11.54
CA PRO A 89 -5.48 -23.63 12.96
C PRO A 89 -4.21 -24.00 13.74
N ALA A 90 -3.79 -23.09 14.62
CA ALA A 90 -2.80 -23.39 15.64
C ALA A 90 -3.46 -24.26 16.73
N GLY A 91 -2.95 -25.48 16.91
CA GLY A 91 -3.41 -26.48 17.90
C GLY A 91 -4.34 -27.50 17.26
N GLY A 92 -4.14 -28.81 17.38
CA GLY A 92 -3.71 -29.55 18.56
C GLY A 92 -4.81 -30.57 18.86
N ASP A 93 -4.39 -31.83 19.06
CA ASP A 93 -5.21 -32.99 19.44
C ASP A 93 -6.09 -33.66 18.36
N ALA A 94 -5.47 -34.60 17.64
CA ALA A 94 -6.16 -35.81 17.22
C ALA A 94 -5.25 -37.02 17.48
N GLY A 95 -5.29 -37.49 18.73
CA GLY A 95 -5.06 -38.87 19.16
C GLY A 95 -3.92 -39.64 18.53
N THR A 96 -2.83 -39.80 19.28
CA THR A 96 -1.99 -40.99 19.20
C THR A 96 -2.89 -42.22 19.34
N VAL A 97 -3.21 -42.90 18.23
CA VAL A 97 -3.72 -44.27 18.30
C VAL A 97 -2.57 -45.18 18.73
N ALA A 98 -2.43 -45.30 20.04
CA ALA A 98 -1.79 -46.46 20.63
C ALA A 98 -2.70 -47.67 20.37
N THR A 99 -2.54 -48.31 19.21
CA THR A 99 -2.99 -49.69 19.05
C THR A 99 -1.95 -50.57 19.74
N SER A 100 -2.14 -50.74 21.05
CA SER A 100 -1.55 -51.86 21.79
C SER A 100 -2.10 -53.18 21.22
N GLN A 101 -1.18 -54.12 21.01
CA GLN A 101 -1.46 -55.51 20.73
C GLN A 101 -2.33 -56.15 21.83
N ALA A 102 -3.27 -57.00 21.42
CA ALA A 102 -3.68 -58.21 22.14
C ALA A 102 -4.21 -59.22 21.10
#